data_AF-A0A2D8M0L1-F1
#
_entry.id   AF-A0A2D8M0L1-F1
#
_cell.length_a   1.000
_cell.length_b   1.000
_cell.length_c   1.000
_cell.angle_alpha   90.00
_cell.angle_beta   90.00
_cell.angle_gamma   90.00
#
_symmetry.space_group_name_H-M   'P 1'
#
loop_
_entity.id
_entity.type
_entity.pdbx_description
1 polymer ?
#
loop_
_entity_poly.entity_id
_entity_poly.type
_entity_poly.pdbx_seq_one_letter_code
_entity_poly.pdbx_strand_id
1 'polypeptide(L)'
;MEPVKSEEGKQTFMELWRGQKSLATTFWGYYVLVILLLRLFSALFAGLMAPIGGLLILIWTAFMIVPIWRAANNSDGPESFKILAKIFTGLLTIIVLLTLIF
;
A
#
# COMPACT_ATOMS: atom_id res chain seq x y z
N MET A 1 -24.51 17.27 -15.00
CA MET A 1 -23.77 16.09 -15.53
C MET A 1 -22.48 15.96 -14.74
N GLU A 2 -22.40 15.03 -13.78
CA GLU A 2 -21.11 14.64 -13.16
C GLU A 2 -21.00 13.11 -12.97
N PRO A 3 -20.95 12.30 -14.05
CA PRO A 3 -20.60 10.86 -13.94
C PRO A 3 -19.09 10.57 -14.09
N VAL A 4 -18.25 11.57 -14.38
CA VAL A 4 -16.85 11.33 -14.80
C VAL A 4 -15.92 10.92 -13.65
N LYS A 5 -16.04 11.53 -12.46
CA LYS A 5 -15.11 11.29 -11.34
C LYS A 5 -15.24 9.90 -10.70
N SER A 6 -16.44 9.31 -10.69
CA SER A 6 -16.65 8.00 -10.05
C SER A 6 -16.09 6.85 -10.87
N GLU A 7 -16.08 6.97 -12.19
CA GLU A 7 -15.57 5.93 -13.09
C GLU A 7 -14.04 5.95 -13.15
N GLU A 8 -13.41 7.13 -13.19
CA GLU A 8 -11.94 7.27 -13.11
C GLU A 8 -11.36 6.69 -11.81
N GLY A 9 -12.02 6.92 -10.68
CA GLY A 9 -11.59 6.38 -9.38
C GLY A 9 -11.63 4.86 -9.34
N LYS A 10 -12.73 4.26 -9.84
CA LYS A 10 -12.85 2.80 -9.97
C LYS A 10 -11.80 2.24 -10.91
N GLN A 11 -11.56 2.89 -12.05
CA GLN A 11 -10.55 2.46 -13.01
C GLN A 11 -9.15 2.51 -12.40
N THR A 12 -8.79 3.61 -11.72
CA THR A 12 -7.50 3.77 -11.04
C THR A 12 -7.30 2.71 -9.96
N PHE A 13 -8.34 2.44 -9.17
CA PHE A 13 -8.32 1.36 -8.17
C PHE A 13 -8.10 0.00 -8.82
N MET A 14 -8.79 -0.30 -9.91
CA MET A 14 -8.66 -1.57 -10.61
C MET A 14 -7.28 -1.73 -11.27
N GLU A 15 -6.71 -0.67 -11.83
CA GLU A 15 -5.35 -0.65 -12.38
C GLU A 15 -4.31 -0.90 -11.28
N LEU A 16 -4.47 -0.28 -10.11
CA LEU A 16 -3.61 -0.52 -8.94
C LEU A 16 -3.74 -1.97 -8.45
N TRP A 17 -4.97 -2.45 -8.26
CA TRP A 17 -5.25 -3.79 -7.76
C TRP A 17 -4.76 -4.89 -8.71
N ARG A 18 -4.84 -4.66 -10.02
CA ARG A 18 -4.31 -5.57 -11.05
C ARG A 18 -2.79 -5.49 -11.20
N GLY A 19 -2.14 -4.54 -10.52
CA GLY A 19 -0.70 -4.30 -10.67
C GLY A 19 -0.30 -3.85 -12.06
N GLN A 20 -1.19 -3.12 -12.75
CA GLN A 20 -0.91 -2.50 -14.06
C GLN A 20 -0.17 -1.16 -13.90
N LYS A 21 -0.23 -0.56 -12.70
CA LYS A 21 0.62 0.59 -12.35
C LYS A 21 2.06 0.13 -12.14
N SER A 22 3.00 1.02 -12.46
CA SER A 22 4.42 0.75 -12.27
C SER A 22 4.71 0.41 -10.80
N LEU A 23 5.72 -0.43 -10.57
CA LEU A 23 6.17 -0.79 -9.22
C LEU A 23 6.58 0.46 -8.42
N ALA A 24 7.28 1.40 -9.04
CA ALA A 24 7.70 2.64 -8.41
C ALA A 24 6.50 3.48 -7.96
N THR A 25 5.49 3.66 -8.83
CA THR A 25 4.26 4.40 -8.48
C THR A 25 3.47 3.69 -7.38
N THR A 26 3.32 2.37 -7.47
CA THR A 26 2.60 1.55 -6.48
C THR A 26 3.26 1.62 -5.11
N PHE A 27 4.59 1.49 -5.08
CA PHE A 27 5.35 1.51 -3.84
C PHE A 27 5.48 2.92 -3.24
N TRP A 28 6.03 3.88 -3.99
CA TRP A 28 6.29 5.21 -3.44
C TRP A 28 5.02 6.05 -3.33
N GLY A 29 4.18 6.02 -4.36
CA GLY A 29 2.98 6.86 -4.44
C GLY A 29 1.83 6.36 -3.57
N TYR A 30 1.53 5.06 -3.60
CA TYR A 30 0.37 4.53 -2.87
C TYR A 30 0.74 3.94 -1.51
N TYR A 31 1.87 3.27 -1.38
CA TYR A 31 2.25 2.67 -0.11
C TYR A 31 2.98 3.67 0.80
N VAL A 32 4.18 4.12 0.43
CA VAL A 32 5.03 4.96 1.30
C VAL A 32 4.37 6.28 1.63
N LEU A 33 3.84 6.99 0.64
CA LEU A 33 3.19 8.29 0.86
C LEU A 33 2.01 8.19 1.82
N VAL A 34 1.12 7.21 1.63
CA VAL A 34 -0.07 7.03 2.48
C VAL A 34 0.35 6.60 3.89
N ILE A 35 1.32 5.71 4.04
CA ILE A 35 1.87 5.34 5.35
C ILE A 35 2.45 6.55 6.08
N LEU A 36 3.17 7.42 5.37
CA LEU A 36 3.73 8.64 5.94
C LEU A 36 2.62 9.58 6.42
N LEU A 37 1.57 9.77 5.63
CA LEU A 37 0.41 10.56 6.01
C LEU A 37 -0.32 9.98 7.22
N LEU A 38 -0.55 8.66 7.25
CA LEU A 38 -1.19 7.98 8.37
C LEU A 38 -0.35 8.06 9.65
N ARG A 39 0.98 7.95 9.55
CA ARG A 39 1.90 8.11 10.69
C ARG A 39 1.90 9.54 11.20
N LEU A 40 1.94 10.53 10.31
CA LEU A 40 1.85 11.93 10.68
C LEU A 40 0.52 12.24 11.37
N PHE A 41 -0.59 11.76 10.81
CA PHE A 41 -1.91 11.86 11.44
C PHE A 41 -1.91 11.24 12.83
N SER A 42 -1.40 10.01 12.98
CA SER A 42 -1.34 9.32 14.27
C SER A 42 -0.48 10.06 15.30
N ALA A 43 0.61 10.68 14.87
CA ALA A 43 1.50 11.45 15.73
C ALA A 43 0.89 12.79 16.15
N LEU A 44 0.18 13.48 15.25
CA LEU A 44 -0.49 14.75 15.54
C LEU A 44 -1.63 14.58 16.55
N PHE A 45 -2.32 13.44 16.53
CA PHE A 45 -3.43 13.12 17.44
C PHE A 45 -3.03 12.10 18.52
N ALA A 46 -1.76 12.14 18.96
CA ALA A 46 -1.21 11.22 19.95
C ALA A 46 -2.09 11.14 21.21
N GLY A 47 -2.30 9.92 21.71
CA GLY A 47 -3.21 9.63 22.82
C GLY A 47 -4.47 8.91 22.36
N LEU A 48 -5.58 9.63 22.18
CA LEU A 48 -6.90 9.04 21.92
C LEU A 48 -7.00 8.33 20.55
N MET A 49 -6.36 8.86 19.52
CA MET A 49 -6.45 8.35 18.15
C MET A 49 -5.27 7.43 17.77
N ALA A 50 -4.27 7.27 18.64
CA ALA A 50 -3.10 6.44 18.35
C ALA A 50 -3.47 4.97 18.04
N PRO A 51 -4.42 4.31 18.75
CA PRO A 51 -4.81 2.94 18.41
C PRO A 51 -5.52 2.85 17.05
N ILE A 52 -6.36 3.83 16.73
CA ILE A 52 -7.08 3.92 15.45
C ILE A 52 -6.10 4.14 14.30
N GLY A 53 -5.12 5.02 14.49
CA GLY A 53 -4.03 5.25 13.54
C GLY A 53 -3.21 4.00 13.27
N GLY A 54 -2.88 3.24 14.33
CA GLY A 54 -2.23 1.93 14.21
C GLY A 54 -3.04 0.93 13.39
N LEU A 55 -4.35 0.82 13.64
CA LEU A 55 -5.25 -0.04 12.87
C LEU A 55 -5.34 0.36 11.39
N LEU A 56 -5.44 1.66 11.09
CA LEU A 56 -5.47 2.15 9.71
C LEU A 56 -4.16 1.83 8.97
N ILE A 57 -3.02 2.00 9.62
CA ILE A 57 -1.71 1.63 9.08
C ILE A 57 -1.66 0.13 8.78
N LEU A 58 -2.13 -0.70 9.72
CA LEU A 58 -2.15 -2.15 9.57
C LEU A 58 -3.03 -2.59 8.40
N ILE A 59 -4.26 -2.08 8.33
CA ILE A 59 -5.22 -2.38 7.24
C ILE A 59 -4.65 -1.94 5.90
N TRP A 60 -4.10 -0.73 5.83
CA TRP A 60 -3.51 -0.21 4.59
C TRP A 60 -2.32 -1.04 4.13
N THR A 61 -1.46 -1.42 5.07
CA THR A 61 -0.29 -2.28 4.80
C THR A 61 -0.75 -3.63 4.27
N ALA A 62 -1.72 -4.27 4.94
CA ALA A 62 -2.28 -5.55 4.51
C ALA A 62 -2.89 -5.47 3.10
N PHE A 63 -3.65 -4.41 2.82
CA PHE A 63 -4.24 -4.17 1.50
C PHE A 63 -3.16 -4.03 0.41
N MET A 64 -2.10 -3.26 0.67
CA MET A 64 -1.06 -2.95 -0.33
C MET A 64 -0.12 -4.10 -0.66
N ILE A 65 -0.09 -5.18 0.12
CA ILE A 65 0.68 -6.40 -0.17
C ILE A 65 0.35 -6.93 -1.57
N VAL A 66 -0.94 -7.06 -1.90
CA VAL A 66 -1.39 -7.65 -3.18
C VAL A 66 -1.02 -6.76 -4.38
N PRO A 67 -1.34 -5.45 -4.40
CA PRO A 67 -0.90 -4.53 -5.45
C PRO A 67 0.61 -4.51 -5.66
N ILE A 68 1.41 -4.44 -4.59
CA ILE A 68 2.89 -4.39 -4.70
C ILE A 68 3.41 -5.70 -5.29
N TRP A 69 2.92 -6.85 -4.82
CA TRP A 69 3.33 -8.15 -5.35
C TRP A 69 3.01 -8.30 -6.84
N ARG A 70 1.80 -7.90 -7.25
CA ARG A 70 1.36 -7.93 -8.65
C ARG A 70 2.16 -6.95 -9.51
N ALA A 71 2.37 -5.72 -9.04
CA ALA A 71 3.18 -4.73 -9.73
C ALA A 71 4.63 -5.19 -9.87
N ALA A 72 5.20 -5.91 -8.88
CA ALA A 72 6.55 -6.46 -8.98
C ALA A 72 6.65 -7.57 -10.03
N ASN A 73 5.59 -8.38 -10.21
CA ASN A 73 5.53 -9.38 -11.28
C ASN A 73 5.36 -8.76 -12.67
N ASN A 74 4.58 -7.69 -12.77
CA ASN A 74 4.25 -7.04 -14.04
C ASN A 74 5.21 -5.92 -14.43
N SER A 75 6.13 -5.49 -13.56
CA SER A 75 7.02 -4.37 -13.90
C SER A 75 8.03 -4.80 -14.97
N ASP A 76 8.29 -3.92 -15.93
CA ASP A 76 9.37 -4.07 -16.91
C ASP A 76 10.73 -3.54 -16.39
N GLY A 77 10.81 -3.18 -15.11
CA GLY A 77 12.02 -2.65 -14.49
C GLY A 77 13.13 -3.71 -14.31
N PRO A 78 14.34 -3.30 -13.87
CA PRO A 78 15.45 -4.21 -13.63
C PRO A 78 15.07 -5.33 -12.66
N GLU A 79 15.50 -6.55 -12.96
CA GLU A 79 15.14 -7.77 -12.21
C GLU A 79 15.45 -7.64 -10.70
N SER A 80 16.53 -6.94 -10.35
CA SER A 80 16.94 -6.65 -8.98
C SER A 80 15.86 -5.90 -8.19
N PHE A 81 15.18 -4.93 -8.79
CA PHE A 81 14.09 -4.18 -8.13
C PHE A 81 12.84 -5.05 -7.93
N LYS A 82 12.56 -5.98 -8.86
CA LYS A 82 11.45 -6.92 -8.71
C LYS A 82 11.68 -7.85 -7.53
N ILE A 83 12.90 -8.40 -7.41
CA ILE A 83 13.28 -9.28 -6.30
C ILE A 83 13.21 -8.54 -4.97
N LEU A 84 13.77 -7.33 -4.91
CA LEU A 84 13.77 -6.53 -3.68
C LEU A 84 12.35 -6.20 -3.22
N ALA A 85 11.46 -5.81 -4.14
CA ALA A 85 10.06 -5.55 -3.83
C ALA A 85 9.32 -6.79 -3.32
N LYS A 86 9.59 -7.98 -3.88
CA LYS A 86 9.02 -9.25 -3.41
C LYS A 86 9.49 -9.59 -2.01
N ILE A 87 10.80 -9.48 -1.73
CA ILE A 87 11.35 -9.71 -0.39
C ILE A 87 10.71 -8.75 0.60
N PHE A 88 10.66 -7.46 0.28
CA PHE A 88 10.03 -6.45 1.13
C PHE A 88 8.55 -6.76 1.40
N THR A 89 7.80 -7.14 0.37
CA THR A 89 6.38 -7.52 0.51
C THR A 89 6.19 -8.77 1.36
N GLY A 90 7.11 -9.75 1.24
CA GLY A 90 7.13 -10.93 2.11
C GLY A 90 7.38 -10.54 3.57
N LEU A 91 8.35 -9.67 3.84
CA LEU A 91 8.61 -9.15 5.18
C LEU A 91 7.41 -8.40 5.76
N LEU A 92 6.75 -7.54 4.97
CA LEU A 92 5.53 -6.86 5.38
C LEU A 92 4.43 -7.85 5.77
N THR A 93 4.27 -8.92 5.00
CA THR A 93 3.27 -9.95 5.27
C THR A 93 3.52 -10.59 6.64
N ILE A 94 4.77 -10.92 6.96
CA ILE A 94 5.16 -11.47 8.27
C ILE A 94 4.85 -10.46 9.39
N ILE A 95 5.22 -9.19 9.21
CA ILE A 95 4.97 -8.14 10.22
C ILE A 95 3.48 -7.98 10.50
N VAL A 96 2.66 -7.93 9.45
CA VAL A 96 1.20 -7.83 9.58
C VAL A 96 0.65 -9.04 10.35
N LEU A 97 1.08 -10.25 10.00
CA LEU A 97 0.63 -11.47 10.68
C LEU A 97 1.04 -11.48 12.16
N LEU A 98 2.28 -11.10 12.49
CA LEU A 98 2.74 -11.01 13.88
C LEU A 98 1.92 -10.00 14.67
N THR A 99 1.61 -8.84 14.09
CA THR A 99 0.83 -7.78 14.74
C THR A 99 -0.63 -8.17 14.97
N LEU A 100 -1.15 -9.16 14.23
CA LEU A 100 -2.49 -9.71 14.44
C LEU A 100 -2.55 -10.81 15.50
N ILE A 101 -1.42 -11.49 15.76
CA ILE A 101 -1.33 -12.62 16.68
C ILE A 101 -0.99 -12.18 18.12
N PHE A 102 -0.19 -11.12 18.27
CA PHE A 102 0.27 -10.57 19.54
C PHE A 102 -0.42 -9.25 19.87
#